data_AF-A0A501W942-F1
#
_entry.id   AF-A0A501W942-F1
#
_cell.length_a   1.000
_cell.length_b   1.000
_cell.length_c   1.000
_cell.angle_alpha   90.00
_cell.angle_beta   90.00
_cell.angle_gamma   90.00
#
_symmetry.space_group_name_H-M   'P 1'
#
loop_
_entity.id
_entity.type
_entity.pdbx_description
1 polymer ?
#
loop_
_entity_poly.entity_id
_entity_poly.type
_entity_poly.pdbx_seq_one_letter_code
_entity_poly.pdbx_strand_id
1 'polypeptide(L)'
;MNTCTLTGKDLLKIGFKPGKAIGTALSLMETAYPEISKEAQLALLSKVLASPSDHLEDELLAPLAEALLPPRQEELIPLLPHAKEYVIYGAEGIEAGALRQMDTAMRLPVAVGGALMPDAHQGYGLPIGGVLATKDAVIPYAVGVDIGCRMSMSLYAIDSAILTNQSDHMKRILLDNTRFGTATFKNPKDHAIMDRPEFADIPVVKSLKDRAYSQLGSSGGGNHFVEFGVVELHDAKNEFGLPTGHYLAALSHSGSRGLGASIAGHYTKLAMQNCRLPQEARHLAWLDLNTAEGQEYWLAMNLAGDYASACHHQIHERLALALGEQPLAVVENHHNFAWKEKDAAGNEVIVHRKGATPAGQGMLGIIPGSMATPGFIVRGKGEANSLNSASHGAGRVMSRTKAKQTLSLPQVQQYLQEAGVEVIGSGMDEAPMVYKDIRQVMQSQQDLVDVVGTFTPKIVRMCGDEKYMERD
;
A
#
# COMPACT_ATOMS: atom_id res chain seq x y z
N MET A 1 -42.01 31.12 31.61
CA MET A 1 -41.19 32.16 30.95
C MET A 1 -40.70 31.55 29.64
N ASN A 2 -40.96 32.21 28.50
CA ASN A 2 -40.55 31.70 27.19
C ASN A 2 -39.04 31.54 27.14
N THR A 3 -38.53 30.31 27.17
CA THR A 3 -37.15 29.99 26.83
C THR A 3 -37.02 30.16 25.32
N CYS A 4 -36.82 31.41 24.89
CA CYS A 4 -36.54 31.70 23.50
C CYS A 4 -35.18 31.06 23.19
N THR A 5 -35.19 29.94 22.47
CA THR A 5 -33.96 29.23 22.09
C THR A 5 -33.13 30.13 21.16
N LEU A 6 -31.82 30.09 21.32
CA LEU A 6 -30.88 30.75 20.43
C LEU A 6 -30.93 30.08 19.04
N THR A 7 -31.04 30.87 17.97
CA THR A 7 -31.12 30.33 16.61
C THR A 7 -30.01 30.89 15.72
N GLY A 8 -29.71 30.21 14.61
CA GLY A 8 -28.76 30.72 13.61
C GLY A 8 -29.16 32.09 13.04
N LYS A 9 -30.46 32.42 12.98
CA LYS A 9 -30.93 33.75 12.56
C LYS A 9 -30.52 34.85 13.55
N ASP A 10 -30.42 34.52 14.83
CA ASP A 10 -29.96 35.48 15.85
C ASP A 10 -28.46 35.73 15.72
N LEU A 11 -27.68 34.69 15.40
CA LEU A 11 -26.23 34.81 15.15
C LEU A 11 -25.92 35.65 13.90
N LEU A 12 -26.69 35.48 12.83
CA LEU A 12 -26.57 36.32 11.64
C LEU A 12 -26.84 37.81 11.94
N LYS A 13 -27.77 38.12 12.87
CA LYS A 13 -28.07 39.51 13.27
C LYS A 13 -26.93 40.18 14.03
N ILE A 14 -26.17 39.42 14.81
CA ILE A 14 -25.01 39.95 15.56
C ILE A 14 -23.71 39.92 14.74
N GLY A 15 -23.77 39.52 13.46
CA GLY A 15 -22.66 39.67 12.52
C GLY A 15 -21.89 38.38 12.19
N PHE A 16 -22.36 37.21 12.62
CA PHE A 16 -21.78 35.94 12.15
C PHE A 16 -21.99 35.79 10.64
N LYS A 17 -20.99 35.25 9.95
CA LYS A 17 -21.11 34.84 8.54
C LYS A 17 -21.69 33.42 8.45
N PRO A 18 -22.47 33.11 7.40
CA PRO A 18 -22.90 31.73 7.15
C PRO A 18 -21.70 30.79 7.06
N GLY A 19 -21.70 29.70 7.84
CA GLY A 19 -20.60 28.74 7.85
C GLY A 19 -20.49 27.94 9.16
N LYS A 20 -19.35 27.25 9.32
CA LYS A 20 -19.07 26.33 10.44
C LYS A 20 -19.20 27.01 11.81
N ALA A 21 -18.81 28.29 11.91
CA ALA A 21 -18.86 29.08 13.14
C ALA A 21 -20.27 29.19 13.75
N ILE A 22 -21.34 29.23 12.93
CA ILE A 22 -22.72 29.28 13.43
C ILE A 22 -23.07 27.97 14.14
N GLY A 23 -22.73 26.82 13.54
CA GLY A 23 -22.98 25.51 14.14
C GLY A 23 -22.19 25.33 15.44
N THR A 24 -20.92 25.71 15.44
CA THR A 24 -20.06 25.69 16.63
C THR A 24 -20.62 26.57 17.76
N ALA A 25 -21.06 27.80 17.45
CA ALA A 25 -21.63 28.71 18.43
C ALA A 25 -22.92 28.17 19.08
N LEU A 26 -23.83 27.61 18.26
CA LEU A 26 -25.08 27.04 18.77
C LEU A 26 -24.81 25.84 19.68
N SER A 27 -23.96 24.91 19.23
CA SER A 27 -23.60 23.73 20.01
C SER A 27 -22.87 24.11 21.31
N LEU A 28 -22.00 25.11 21.28
CA LEU A 28 -21.29 25.61 22.45
C LEU A 28 -22.25 26.22 23.48
N MET A 29 -23.21 27.03 23.05
CA MET A 29 -24.20 27.61 23.97
C MET A 29 -25.14 26.54 24.55
N GLU A 30 -25.49 25.53 23.76
CA GLU A 30 -26.34 24.42 24.22
C GLU A 30 -25.63 23.52 25.24
N THR A 31 -24.32 23.30 25.07
CA THR A 31 -23.56 22.35 25.90
C THR A 31 -22.86 22.99 27.09
N ALA A 32 -22.20 24.13 26.89
CA ALA A 32 -21.37 24.77 27.92
C ALA A 32 -22.10 25.90 28.68
N TYR A 33 -23.16 26.48 28.10
CA TYR A 33 -23.87 27.62 28.68
C TYR A 33 -25.42 27.50 28.65
N PRO A 34 -26.01 26.36 29.06
CA PRO A 34 -27.46 26.14 28.96
C PRO A 34 -28.28 27.00 29.94
N GLU A 35 -27.70 27.40 31.07
CA GLU A 35 -28.41 28.06 32.18
C GLU A 35 -28.49 29.59 32.05
N ILE A 36 -27.79 30.20 31.08
CA ILE A 36 -27.78 31.66 30.90
C ILE A 36 -28.83 32.09 29.87
N SER A 37 -29.37 33.31 30.03
CA SER A 37 -30.43 33.81 29.15
C SER A 37 -29.93 33.99 27.71
N LYS A 38 -30.86 33.96 26.74
CA LYS A 38 -30.55 34.18 25.31
C LYS A 38 -29.81 35.50 25.08
N GLU A 39 -30.17 36.54 25.82
CA GLU A 39 -29.51 37.85 25.76
C GLU A 39 -28.05 37.77 26.24
N ALA A 40 -27.80 37.02 27.32
CA ALA A 40 -26.46 36.78 27.84
C ALA A 40 -25.61 35.91 26.88
N GLN A 41 -26.21 34.89 26.26
CA GLN A 41 -25.55 34.07 25.23
C GLN A 41 -25.16 34.93 24.02
N LEU A 42 -26.08 35.77 23.53
CA LEU A 42 -25.79 36.69 22.41
C LEU A 42 -24.70 37.71 22.76
N ALA A 43 -24.67 38.22 23.99
CA ALA A 43 -23.63 39.13 24.45
C ALA A 43 -22.25 38.46 24.49
N LEU A 44 -22.18 37.22 25.00
CA LEU A 44 -20.96 36.42 25.03
C LEU A 44 -20.46 36.13 23.60
N LEU A 45 -21.34 35.66 22.72
CA LEU A 45 -21.00 35.37 21.33
C LEU A 45 -20.59 36.62 20.55
N SER A 46 -21.19 37.78 20.84
CA SER A 46 -20.79 39.06 20.25
C SER A 46 -19.39 39.48 20.72
N LYS A 47 -19.04 39.20 21.98
CA LYS A 47 -17.69 39.46 22.52
C LYS A 47 -16.65 38.58 21.83
N VAL A 48 -16.93 37.28 21.70
CA VAL A 48 -16.04 36.34 20.99
C VAL A 48 -15.92 36.70 19.51
N LEU A 49 -17.01 37.14 18.86
CA LEU A 49 -17.00 37.60 17.47
C LEU A 49 -16.17 38.87 17.26
N ALA A 50 -16.20 39.80 18.22
CA ALA A 50 -15.47 41.06 18.14
C ALA A 50 -13.96 40.87 18.28
N SER A 51 -13.53 39.96 19.17
CA SER A 51 -12.11 39.67 19.40
C SER A 51 -11.84 38.16 19.51
N PRO A 52 -11.94 37.38 18.42
CA PRO A 52 -11.78 35.93 18.50
C PRO A 52 -10.41 35.51 19.06
N SER A 53 -9.34 36.26 18.75
CA SER A 53 -7.97 35.96 19.21
C SER A 53 -7.81 35.93 20.73
N ASP A 54 -8.58 36.75 21.46
CA ASP A 54 -8.48 36.86 22.92
C ASP A 54 -9.05 35.62 23.65
N HIS A 55 -9.72 34.74 22.91
CA HIS A 55 -10.41 33.57 23.43
C HIS A 55 -9.78 32.24 22.99
N LEU A 56 -8.59 32.27 22.38
CA LEU A 56 -7.90 31.07 21.91
C LEU A 56 -7.36 30.17 23.01
N GLU A 57 -7.09 30.71 24.20
CA GLU A 57 -6.60 29.95 25.37
C GLU A 57 -7.74 29.53 26.32
N ASP A 58 -8.98 29.93 26.01
CA ASP A 58 -10.15 29.58 26.82
C ASP A 58 -10.63 28.15 26.47
N GLU A 59 -10.67 27.28 27.48
CA GLU A 59 -10.99 25.85 27.32
C GLU A 59 -12.35 25.59 26.64
N LEU A 60 -13.32 26.48 26.84
CA LEU A 60 -14.67 26.34 26.27
C LEU A 60 -14.86 27.17 25.00
N LEU A 61 -14.29 28.37 24.94
CA LEU A 61 -14.51 29.31 23.83
C LEU A 61 -13.53 29.12 22.67
N ALA A 62 -12.38 28.46 22.88
CA ALA A 62 -11.36 28.26 21.84
C ALA A 62 -11.89 27.63 20.53
N PRO A 63 -12.75 26.59 20.54
CA PRO A 63 -13.27 26.01 19.30
C PRO A 63 -14.10 26.99 18.47
N LEU A 64 -14.80 27.92 19.13
CA LEU A 64 -15.56 28.97 18.46
C LEU A 64 -14.64 30.09 17.97
N ALA A 65 -13.68 30.50 18.78
CA ALA A 65 -12.65 31.48 18.42
C ALA A 65 -11.89 31.06 17.16
N GLU A 66 -11.43 29.80 17.10
CA GLU A 66 -10.78 29.23 15.91
C GLU A 66 -11.67 29.24 14.67
N ALA A 67 -12.96 28.93 14.83
CA ALA A 67 -13.91 28.92 13.71
C ALA A 67 -14.22 30.33 13.17
N LEU A 68 -13.98 31.37 13.97
CA LEU A 68 -14.23 32.78 13.64
C LEU A 68 -13.01 33.49 13.07
N LEU A 69 -11.81 33.04 13.41
CA LEU A 69 -10.59 33.55 12.80
C LEU A 69 -10.52 33.14 11.32
N PRO A 70 -9.92 33.98 10.45
CA PRO A 70 -9.54 33.52 9.14
C PRO A 70 -8.69 32.24 9.31
N PRO A 71 -8.89 31.20 8.47
CA PRO A 71 -8.05 30.03 8.53
C PRO A 71 -6.60 30.51 8.49
N ARG A 72 -5.79 30.04 9.45
CA ARG A 72 -4.36 30.34 9.51
C ARG A 72 -3.82 30.13 8.10
N GLN A 73 -3.28 31.17 7.48
CA GLN A 73 -2.56 31.02 6.22
C GLN A 73 -1.28 30.29 6.57
N GLU A 74 -1.39 28.98 6.69
CA GLU A 74 -0.24 28.09 6.86
C GLU A 74 0.53 28.15 5.54
N GLU A 75 1.70 28.79 5.59
CA GLU A 75 2.57 28.92 4.44
C GLU A 75 2.89 27.53 3.87
N LEU A 76 2.82 27.42 2.55
CA LEU A 76 3.21 26.19 1.86
C LEU A 76 4.71 25.97 2.08
N ILE A 77 5.09 24.74 2.40
CA ILE A 77 6.50 24.35 2.41
C ILE A 77 6.97 24.33 0.94
N PRO A 78 7.94 25.19 0.55
CA PRO A 78 8.35 25.28 -0.84
C PRO A 78 9.14 24.04 -1.26
N LEU A 79 8.99 23.67 -2.54
CA LEU A 79 9.87 22.69 -3.17
C LEU A 79 11.23 23.31 -3.47
N LEU A 80 12.26 22.49 -3.49
CA LEU A 80 13.56 22.87 -4.03
C LEU A 80 13.41 23.27 -5.51
N PRO A 81 14.20 24.26 -5.99
CA PRO A 81 14.10 24.76 -7.35
C PRO A 81 14.46 23.68 -8.40
N HIS A 82 15.33 22.75 -8.04
CA HIS A 82 15.76 21.63 -8.88
C HIS A 82 15.68 20.32 -8.12
N ALA A 83 15.36 19.24 -8.82
CA ALA A 83 15.41 17.91 -8.25
C ALA A 83 16.85 17.55 -7.88
N LYS A 84 17.01 16.88 -6.74
CA LYS A 84 18.28 16.21 -6.40
C LYS A 84 18.53 15.09 -7.41
N GLU A 85 19.80 14.76 -7.63
CA GLU A 85 20.18 13.67 -8.55
C GLU A 85 19.66 12.32 -8.04
N TYR A 86 19.25 11.47 -8.99
CA TYR A 86 18.80 10.10 -8.75
C TYR A 86 19.06 9.25 -10.00
N VAL A 87 19.19 7.93 -9.82
CA VAL A 87 19.44 7.00 -10.92
C VAL A 87 18.13 6.42 -11.46
N ILE A 88 18.07 6.27 -12.78
CA ILE A 88 16.94 5.67 -13.48
C ILE A 88 17.44 4.42 -14.21
N TYR A 89 16.85 3.28 -13.90
CA TYR A 89 17.12 2.02 -14.56
C TYR A 89 16.05 1.79 -15.63
N GLY A 90 16.45 1.48 -16.88
CA GLY A 90 15.50 1.23 -17.97
C GLY A 90 14.68 2.44 -18.42
N ALA A 91 15.28 3.64 -18.44
CA ALA A 91 14.60 4.91 -18.73
C ALA A 91 13.72 4.91 -19.99
N GLU A 92 14.13 4.20 -21.04
CA GLU A 92 13.39 4.11 -22.32
C GLU A 92 11.99 3.49 -22.16
N GLY A 93 11.80 2.63 -21.17
CA GLY A 93 10.52 1.95 -20.88
C GLY A 93 9.63 2.66 -19.87
N ILE A 94 9.99 3.88 -19.43
CA ILE A 94 9.31 4.61 -18.37
C ILE A 94 8.56 5.81 -18.95
N GLU A 95 7.27 5.93 -18.63
CA GLU A 95 6.44 7.02 -19.12
C GLU A 95 6.79 8.37 -18.46
N ALA A 96 6.59 9.47 -19.19
CA ALA A 96 6.90 10.81 -18.72
C ALA A 96 6.14 11.21 -17.44
N GLY A 97 4.96 10.62 -17.19
CA GLY A 97 4.20 10.81 -15.97
C GLY A 97 4.94 10.32 -14.72
N ALA A 98 5.53 9.13 -14.78
CA ALA A 98 6.32 8.56 -13.70
C ALA A 98 7.60 9.36 -13.45
N LEU A 99 8.28 9.79 -14.53
CA LEU A 99 9.48 10.63 -14.44
C LEU A 99 9.18 11.96 -13.72
N ARG A 100 8.08 12.65 -14.07
CA ARG A 100 7.67 13.89 -13.40
C ARG A 100 7.33 13.68 -11.92
N GLN A 101 6.71 12.56 -11.58
CA GLN A 101 6.41 12.22 -10.18
C GLN A 101 7.69 12.02 -9.36
N MET A 102 8.68 11.32 -9.93
CA MET A 102 9.98 11.13 -9.29
C MET A 102 10.75 12.45 -9.14
N ASP A 103 10.79 13.29 -10.19
CA ASP A 103 11.41 14.61 -10.15
C ASP A 103 10.79 15.49 -9.04
N THR A 104 9.45 15.49 -8.94
CA THR A 104 8.74 16.20 -7.86
C THR A 104 9.10 15.67 -6.48
N ALA A 105 9.21 14.35 -6.31
CA ALA A 105 9.64 13.73 -5.05
C ALA A 105 11.07 14.12 -4.67
N MET A 106 11.98 14.19 -5.64
CA MET A 106 13.37 14.59 -5.42
C MET A 106 13.57 16.10 -5.20
N ARG A 107 12.51 16.90 -5.35
CA ARG A 107 12.47 18.32 -4.98
C ARG A 107 11.97 18.57 -3.55
N LEU A 108 11.56 17.53 -2.83
CA LEU A 108 11.18 17.69 -1.42
C LEU A 108 12.41 18.06 -0.58
N PRO A 109 12.28 18.99 0.38
CA PRO A 109 13.40 19.36 1.25
C PRO A 109 13.90 18.19 2.10
N VAL A 110 13.02 17.25 2.44
CA VAL A 110 13.33 16.05 3.23
C VAL A 110 13.96 14.91 2.42
N ALA A 111 13.91 14.95 1.08
CA ALA A 111 14.50 13.90 0.24
C ALA A 111 16.02 13.92 0.33
N VAL A 112 16.66 12.77 0.50
CA VAL A 112 18.13 12.64 0.59
C VAL A 112 18.73 11.68 -0.44
N GLY A 113 17.89 10.91 -1.13
CA GLY A 113 18.31 10.04 -2.22
C GLY A 113 17.11 9.40 -2.90
N GLY A 114 17.31 8.87 -4.09
CA GLY A 114 16.24 8.18 -4.80
C GLY A 114 16.74 7.34 -5.96
N ALA A 115 15.87 6.45 -6.41
CA ALA A 115 16.07 5.64 -7.60
C ALA A 115 14.72 5.33 -8.25
N LEU A 116 14.73 5.09 -9.56
CA LEU A 116 13.55 4.69 -10.32
C LEU A 116 13.81 3.39 -11.05
N MET A 117 12.97 2.38 -10.79
CA MET A 117 13.11 1.02 -11.31
C MET A 117 12.54 0.89 -12.75
N PRO A 118 12.98 -0.10 -13.54
CA PRO A 118 12.52 -0.27 -14.93
C PRO A 118 11.01 -0.54 -15.10
N ASP A 119 10.36 -1.11 -14.09
CA ASP A 119 8.93 -1.35 -14.06
C ASP A 119 8.09 -0.10 -13.72
N ALA A 120 8.76 1.06 -13.55
CA ALA A 120 8.10 2.26 -13.10
C ALA A 120 6.99 2.76 -14.03
N HIS A 121 5.91 3.20 -13.41
CA HIS A 121 4.74 3.76 -14.08
C HIS A 121 3.98 4.72 -13.16
N GLN A 122 3.12 5.54 -13.75
CA GLN A 122 2.44 6.62 -13.07
C GLN A 122 1.51 6.08 -11.98
N GLY A 123 1.68 6.63 -10.77
CA GLY A 123 0.85 6.35 -9.60
C GLY A 123 0.28 7.62 -8.99
N TYR A 124 0.30 7.70 -7.66
CA TYR A 124 -0.09 8.88 -6.88
C TYR A 124 1.04 9.26 -5.92
N GLY A 125 1.47 10.52 -5.88
CA GLY A 125 2.66 10.90 -5.10
C GLY A 125 3.91 10.30 -5.74
N LEU A 126 4.62 9.42 -5.02
CA LEU A 126 5.73 8.64 -5.57
C LEU A 126 5.20 7.70 -6.69
N PRO A 127 5.89 7.59 -7.85
CA PRO A 127 5.50 6.63 -8.88
C PRO A 127 5.62 5.19 -8.35
N ILE A 128 4.86 4.27 -8.94
CA ILE A 128 5.11 2.85 -8.73
C ILE A 128 6.44 2.52 -9.44
N GLY A 129 7.30 1.69 -8.84
CA GLY A 129 8.71 1.53 -9.23
C GLY A 129 9.64 2.59 -8.61
N GLY A 130 9.13 3.48 -7.76
CA GLY A 130 9.91 4.54 -7.13
C GLY A 130 10.53 4.11 -5.79
N VAL A 131 11.77 4.53 -5.56
CA VAL A 131 12.47 4.42 -4.27
C VAL A 131 12.90 5.81 -3.82
N LEU A 132 12.50 6.21 -2.61
CA LEU A 132 12.79 7.54 -2.07
C LEU A 132 13.34 7.44 -0.65
N ALA A 133 14.59 7.85 -0.45
CA ALA A 133 15.17 8.05 0.86
C ALA A 133 14.87 9.47 1.37
N THR A 134 14.44 9.58 2.61
CA THR A 134 14.18 10.86 3.29
C THR A 134 14.84 10.90 4.65
N LYS A 135 15.05 12.11 5.19
CA LYS A 135 15.58 12.31 6.53
C LYS A 135 14.43 12.62 7.51
N ASP A 136 14.36 11.85 8.60
CA ASP A 136 13.42 12.02 9.72
C ASP A 136 11.93 12.15 9.30
N ALA A 137 11.57 11.69 8.11
CA ALA A 137 10.26 11.88 7.53
C ALA A 137 9.72 10.56 6.97
N VAL A 138 8.41 10.37 7.07
CA VAL A 138 7.72 9.25 6.45
C VAL A 138 6.54 9.77 5.63
N ILE A 139 6.44 9.37 4.37
CA ILE A 139 5.43 9.82 3.41
C ILE A 139 4.45 8.67 3.17
N PRO A 140 3.23 8.72 3.73
CA PRO A 140 2.28 7.60 3.62
C PRO A 140 1.96 7.18 2.19
N TYR A 141 1.82 8.14 1.27
CA TYR A 141 1.57 7.83 -0.15
C TYR A 141 2.79 7.27 -0.90
N ALA A 142 4.00 7.49 -0.39
CA ALA A 142 5.24 6.90 -0.91
C ALA A 142 5.45 5.47 -0.38
N VAL A 143 4.75 5.07 0.69
CA VAL A 143 4.57 3.65 1.05
C VAL A 143 3.53 3.00 0.15
N GLY A 144 2.41 3.69 -0.07
CA GLY A 144 1.29 3.20 -0.86
C GLY A 144 0.08 2.84 -0.01
N VAL A 145 -1.06 2.62 -0.68
CA VAL A 145 -2.34 2.37 0.00
C VAL A 145 -2.48 0.93 0.51
N ASP A 146 -1.80 -0.02 -0.14
CA ASP A 146 -1.72 -1.40 0.33
C ASP A 146 -0.37 -1.62 1.01
N ILE A 147 -0.32 -1.19 2.27
CA ILE A 147 0.90 -1.23 3.10
C ILE A 147 1.33 -2.69 3.28
N GLY A 148 2.61 -2.98 3.09
CA GLY A 148 3.15 -4.31 3.28
C GLY A 148 2.74 -5.32 2.21
N CYS A 149 2.18 -4.86 1.08
CA CYS A 149 1.95 -5.69 -0.09
C CYS A 149 3.25 -6.41 -0.47
N ARG A 150 3.15 -7.72 -0.68
CA ARG A 150 4.29 -8.63 -0.74
C ARG A 150 4.01 -9.86 -1.58
N MET A 151 5.10 -10.52 -1.95
CA MET A 151 5.10 -11.86 -2.51
C MET A 151 5.54 -12.87 -1.46
N SER A 152 4.98 -14.07 -1.50
CA SER A 152 5.49 -15.23 -0.75
C SER A 152 5.36 -16.48 -1.62
N MET A 153 6.45 -17.22 -1.76
CA MET A 153 6.53 -18.44 -2.56
C MET A 153 6.96 -19.62 -1.70
N SER A 154 6.26 -20.75 -1.83
CA SER A 154 6.63 -22.03 -1.22
C SER A 154 6.98 -23.03 -2.32
N LEU A 155 8.13 -23.71 -2.20
CA LEU A 155 8.54 -24.80 -3.09
C LEU A 155 8.24 -26.15 -2.43
N TYR A 156 7.78 -27.14 -3.19
CA TYR A 156 7.37 -28.45 -2.66
C TYR A 156 8.13 -29.59 -3.33
N ALA A 157 8.31 -30.70 -2.60
CA ALA A 157 8.87 -31.95 -3.09
C ALA A 157 7.87 -32.78 -3.92
N ILE A 158 7.00 -32.11 -4.68
CA ILE A 158 5.96 -32.72 -5.50
C ILE A 158 6.34 -32.53 -6.96
N ASP A 159 6.21 -33.60 -7.76
CA ASP A 159 6.41 -33.53 -9.21
C ASP A 159 5.42 -32.52 -9.83
N SER A 160 5.99 -31.50 -10.49
CA SER A 160 5.26 -30.45 -11.20
C SER A 160 4.28 -30.98 -12.26
N ALA A 161 4.44 -32.21 -12.74
CA ALA A 161 3.49 -32.86 -13.65
C ALA A 161 2.07 -32.96 -13.07
N ILE A 162 1.89 -32.86 -11.74
CA ILE A 162 0.57 -32.80 -11.09
C ILE A 162 -0.29 -31.64 -11.61
N LEU A 163 0.33 -30.53 -12.02
CA LEU A 163 -0.38 -29.36 -12.56
C LEU A 163 -1.09 -29.66 -13.88
N THR A 164 -0.59 -30.63 -14.65
CA THR A 164 -1.21 -31.06 -15.91
C THR A 164 -2.06 -32.31 -15.70
N ASN A 165 -1.53 -33.31 -14.98
CA ASN A 165 -2.18 -34.61 -14.79
C ASN A 165 -3.40 -34.54 -13.84
N GLN A 166 -3.43 -33.56 -12.94
CA GLN A 166 -4.48 -33.40 -11.94
C GLN A 166 -4.94 -31.93 -11.79
N SER A 167 -4.98 -31.17 -12.90
CA SER A 167 -5.34 -29.75 -12.88
C SER A 167 -6.64 -29.45 -12.11
N ASP A 168 -7.71 -30.24 -12.31
CA ASP A 168 -8.98 -30.04 -11.61
C ASP A 168 -8.86 -30.18 -10.08
N HIS A 169 -7.99 -31.06 -9.59
CA HIS A 169 -7.71 -31.19 -8.18
C HIS A 169 -6.96 -29.96 -7.64
N MET A 170 -5.93 -29.50 -8.36
CA MET A 170 -5.15 -28.32 -7.99
C MET A 170 -6.01 -27.04 -7.98
N LYS A 171 -6.93 -26.89 -8.95
CA LYS A 171 -7.91 -25.79 -8.97
C LYS A 171 -8.84 -25.81 -7.74
N ARG A 172 -9.30 -26.99 -7.32
CA ARG A 172 -10.11 -27.14 -6.09
C ARG A 172 -9.31 -26.76 -4.84
N ILE A 173 -8.04 -27.17 -4.75
CA ILE A 173 -7.16 -26.75 -3.65
C ILE A 173 -7.12 -25.22 -3.56
N LEU A 174 -6.89 -24.51 -4.67
CA LEU A 174 -6.92 -23.04 -4.67
C LEU A 174 -8.28 -22.51 -4.23
N LEU A 175 -9.38 -23.03 -4.78
CA LEU A 175 -10.75 -22.61 -4.44
C LEU A 175 -11.07 -22.74 -2.94
N ASP A 176 -10.73 -23.89 -2.36
CA ASP A 176 -11.10 -24.21 -0.99
C ASP A 176 -10.25 -23.46 0.04
N ASN A 177 -8.98 -23.18 -0.29
CA ASN A 177 -7.96 -22.71 0.65
C ASN A 177 -7.55 -21.24 0.51
N THR A 178 -8.16 -20.49 -0.39
CA THR A 178 -7.90 -19.04 -0.55
C THR A 178 -9.21 -18.26 -0.62
N ARG A 179 -9.17 -16.97 -0.27
CA ARG A 179 -10.36 -16.08 -0.27
C ARG A 179 -10.00 -14.75 -0.91
N PHE A 180 -10.88 -14.24 -1.77
CA PHE A 180 -10.64 -13.04 -2.58
C PHE A 180 -11.75 -11.99 -2.40
N GLY A 181 -11.47 -10.77 -2.83
CA GLY A 181 -12.39 -9.64 -2.70
C GLY A 181 -12.70 -9.30 -1.25
N THR A 182 -13.98 -9.33 -0.91
CA THR A 182 -14.51 -9.10 0.45
C THR A 182 -14.68 -10.39 1.25
N ALA A 183 -14.55 -11.55 0.61
CA ALA A 183 -14.82 -12.82 1.24
C ALA A 183 -13.77 -13.18 2.29
N THR A 184 -14.22 -13.94 3.29
CA THR A 184 -13.45 -14.35 4.46
C THR A 184 -13.65 -15.83 4.74
N PHE A 185 -12.80 -16.41 5.59
CA PHE A 185 -13.03 -17.76 6.08
C PHE A 185 -14.11 -17.72 7.17
N LYS A 186 -15.06 -18.66 7.13
CA LYS A 186 -16.11 -18.78 8.16
C LYS A 186 -15.53 -18.97 9.56
N ASN A 187 -14.40 -19.68 9.65
CA ASN A 187 -13.62 -19.86 10.87
C ASN A 187 -12.19 -19.36 10.59
N PRO A 188 -11.90 -18.06 10.77
CA PRO A 188 -10.54 -17.54 10.75
C PRO A 188 -9.68 -18.26 11.80
N LYS A 189 -8.40 -18.50 11.51
CA LYS A 189 -7.48 -19.10 12.47
C LYS A 189 -6.84 -17.99 13.31
N ASP A 190 -6.72 -18.22 14.60
CA ASP A 190 -5.97 -17.34 15.50
C ASP A 190 -4.52 -17.16 15.06
N HIS A 191 -3.93 -16.02 15.41
CA HIS A 191 -2.53 -15.71 15.15
C HIS A 191 -2.04 -14.63 16.11
N ALA A 192 -0.80 -14.76 16.58
CA ALA A 192 -0.18 -13.85 17.56
C ALA A 192 -0.12 -12.38 17.09
N ILE A 193 -0.28 -12.13 15.78
CA ILE A 193 -0.38 -10.75 15.25
C ILE A 193 -1.55 -9.98 15.87
N MET A 194 -2.62 -10.68 16.26
CA MET A 194 -3.81 -10.06 16.83
C MET A 194 -3.61 -9.63 18.30
N ASP A 195 -2.52 -10.06 18.92
CA ASP A 195 -2.12 -9.72 20.29
C ASP A 195 -1.17 -8.52 20.36
N ARG A 196 -0.83 -7.95 19.19
CA ARG A 196 0.02 -6.77 19.09
C ARG A 196 -0.60 -5.58 19.84
N PRO A 197 0.16 -4.87 20.70
CA PRO A 197 -0.35 -3.79 21.54
C PRO A 197 -0.92 -2.63 20.72
N GLU A 198 -0.45 -2.43 19.49
CA GLU A 198 -0.94 -1.41 18.57
C GLU A 198 -2.45 -1.53 18.29
N PHE A 199 -3.02 -2.74 18.37
CA PHE A 199 -4.49 -2.94 18.28
C PHE A 199 -5.26 -2.41 19.49
N ALA A 200 -4.61 -2.19 20.64
CA ALA A 200 -5.22 -1.62 21.83
C ALA A 200 -4.93 -0.11 21.95
N ASP A 201 -3.73 0.29 21.53
CA ASP A 201 -3.15 1.60 21.83
C ASP A 201 -3.37 2.64 20.72
N ILE A 202 -3.41 2.21 19.45
CA ILE A 202 -3.56 3.14 18.31
C ILE A 202 -5.05 3.26 17.94
N PRO A 203 -5.70 4.44 18.06
CA PRO A 203 -7.14 4.57 17.88
C PRO A 203 -7.67 4.11 16.52
N VAL A 204 -6.99 4.48 15.42
CA VAL A 204 -7.43 4.09 14.07
C VAL A 204 -7.36 2.58 13.88
N VAL A 205 -6.32 1.93 14.39
CA VAL A 205 -6.09 0.48 14.28
C VAL A 205 -7.06 -0.30 15.17
N LYS A 206 -7.29 0.17 16.40
CA LYS A 206 -8.19 -0.45 17.37
C LYS A 206 -9.58 -0.68 16.81
N SER A 207 -10.12 0.32 16.11
CA SER A 207 -11.43 0.24 15.46
C SER A 207 -11.51 -0.81 14.33
N LEU A 208 -10.37 -1.28 13.84
CA LEU A 208 -10.25 -2.21 12.72
C LEU A 208 -9.95 -3.65 13.17
N LYS A 209 -9.75 -3.91 14.48
CA LYS A 209 -9.28 -5.20 14.98
C LYS A 209 -10.16 -6.37 14.54
N ASP A 210 -11.48 -6.27 14.72
CA ASP A 210 -12.42 -7.35 14.37
C ASP A 210 -12.46 -7.62 12.86
N ARG A 211 -12.39 -6.55 12.05
CA ARG A 211 -12.31 -6.67 10.60
C ARG A 211 -10.98 -7.27 10.16
N ALA A 212 -9.88 -6.91 10.81
CA ALA A 212 -8.58 -7.51 10.54
C ALA A 212 -8.60 -9.00 10.91
N TYR A 213 -9.18 -9.37 12.05
CA TYR A 213 -9.33 -10.78 12.43
C TYR A 213 -10.10 -11.59 11.39
N SER A 214 -11.24 -11.09 10.90
CA SER A 214 -12.04 -11.81 9.89
C SER A 214 -11.33 -11.92 8.53
N GLN A 215 -10.52 -10.92 8.16
CA GLN A 215 -9.79 -10.91 6.89
C GLN A 215 -8.46 -11.68 6.92
N LEU A 216 -8.02 -12.17 8.08
CA LEU A 216 -6.73 -12.84 8.23
C LEU A 216 -6.66 -14.10 7.36
N GLY A 217 -5.59 -14.22 6.57
CA GLY A 217 -5.39 -15.31 5.61
C GLY A 217 -6.15 -15.15 4.29
N SER A 218 -6.87 -14.04 4.06
CA SER A 218 -7.48 -13.73 2.74
C SER A 218 -6.52 -12.94 1.85
N SER A 219 -6.67 -13.06 0.52
CA SER A 219 -5.83 -12.37 -0.46
C SER A 219 -6.40 -11.05 -0.95
N GLY A 220 -7.73 -10.90 -1.03
CA GLY A 220 -8.35 -9.65 -1.46
C GLY A 220 -8.55 -9.41 -2.93
N GLY A 221 -8.56 -8.14 -3.33
CA GLY A 221 -8.94 -7.71 -4.68
C GLY A 221 -7.82 -6.99 -5.43
N GLY A 222 -8.10 -6.52 -6.64
CA GLY A 222 -7.11 -5.85 -7.49
C GLY A 222 -6.17 -6.86 -8.15
N ASN A 223 -4.86 -6.57 -8.10
CA ASN A 223 -3.81 -7.40 -8.70
C ASN A 223 -3.34 -8.55 -7.79
N HIS A 224 -4.06 -8.85 -6.72
CA HIS A 224 -3.73 -9.93 -5.80
C HIS A 224 -4.09 -11.29 -6.40
N PHE A 225 -3.25 -12.28 -6.16
CA PHE A 225 -3.40 -13.62 -6.70
C PHE A 225 -2.81 -14.68 -5.77
N VAL A 226 -3.24 -15.92 -5.99
CA VAL A 226 -2.56 -17.11 -5.51
C VAL A 226 -2.52 -18.09 -6.66
N GLU A 227 -1.33 -18.59 -6.99
CA GLU A 227 -1.11 -19.40 -8.17
C GLU A 227 -0.20 -20.58 -7.90
N PHE A 228 -0.46 -21.67 -8.61
CA PHE A 228 0.47 -22.78 -8.74
C PHE A 228 1.23 -22.67 -10.06
N GLY A 229 2.51 -23.00 -10.00
CA GLY A 229 3.38 -23.03 -11.16
C GLY A 229 4.61 -23.88 -10.93
N VAL A 230 5.54 -23.77 -11.86
CA VAL A 230 6.80 -24.53 -11.85
C VAL A 230 7.95 -23.57 -11.62
N VAL A 231 8.74 -23.79 -10.58
CA VAL A 231 10.05 -23.15 -10.42
C VAL A 231 11.10 -24.03 -11.04
N GLU A 232 11.92 -23.46 -11.92
CA GLU A 232 13.18 -24.04 -12.36
C GLU A 232 14.32 -23.32 -11.65
N LEU A 233 15.04 -24.03 -10.77
CA LEU A 233 16.25 -23.53 -10.13
C LEU A 233 17.46 -23.79 -11.02
N HIS A 234 18.17 -22.72 -11.36
CA HIS A 234 19.32 -22.76 -12.28
C HIS A 234 20.65 -22.67 -11.53
N ASP A 235 20.65 -22.07 -10.35
CA ASP A 235 21.84 -21.90 -9.53
C ASP A 235 22.02 -23.06 -8.54
N ALA A 236 23.05 -23.88 -8.72
CA ALA A 236 23.39 -24.97 -7.80
C ALA A 236 23.88 -24.50 -6.42
N LYS A 237 24.21 -23.21 -6.28
CA LYS A 237 24.60 -22.55 -5.03
C LYS A 237 23.51 -21.62 -4.50
N ASN A 238 22.26 -21.86 -4.88
CA ASN A 238 21.13 -21.12 -4.34
C ASN A 238 21.06 -21.21 -2.80
N GLU A 239 20.48 -20.19 -2.20
CA GLU A 239 20.38 -19.98 -0.76
C GLU A 239 19.50 -21.02 -0.07
N PHE A 240 18.64 -21.71 -0.82
CA PHE A 240 17.81 -22.79 -0.28
C PHE A 240 18.61 -24.09 -0.08
N GLY A 241 19.80 -24.21 -0.66
CA GLY A 241 20.58 -25.45 -0.65
C GLY A 241 19.91 -26.59 -1.43
N LEU A 242 18.96 -26.27 -2.31
CA LEU A 242 18.24 -27.24 -3.14
C LEU A 242 19.01 -27.52 -4.43
N PRO A 243 18.95 -28.75 -4.99
CA PRO A 243 19.56 -29.01 -6.29
C PRO A 243 18.86 -28.23 -7.41
N THR A 244 19.59 -27.96 -8.50
CA THR A 244 18.99 -27.43 -9.73
C THR A 244 17.94 -28.40 -10.26
N GLY A 245 16.82 -27.89 -10.77
CA GLY A 245 15.73 -28.71 -11.26
C GLY A 245 14.37 -28.03 -11.15
N HIS A 246 13.31 -28.81 -11.39
CA HIS A 246 11.94 -28.33 -11.38
C HIS A 246 11.23 -28.66 -10.05
N TYR A 247 10.51 -27.69 -9.53
CA TYR A 247 9.75 -27.79 -8.29
C TYR A 247 8.33 -27.29 -8.51
N LEU A 248 7.35 -27.98 -7.94
CA LEU A 248 6.03 -27.38 -7.74
C LEU A 248 6.19 -26.18 -6.81
N ALA A 249 5.58 -25.06 -7.18
CA ALA A 249 5.56 -23.87 -6.34
C ALA A 249 4.14 -23.32 -6.19
N ALA A 250 3.83 -22.87 -4.97
CA ALA A 250 2.72 -21.96 -4.71
C ALA A 250 3.28 -20.55 -4.59
N LEU A 251 2.71 -19.59 -5.29
CA LEU A 251 3.05 -18.16 -5.19
C LEU A 251 1.80 -17.39 -4.79
N SER A 252 1.91 -16.56 -3.76
CA SER A 252 0.84 -15.63 -3.37
C SER A 252 1.32 -14.19 -3.42
N HIS A 253 0.43 -13.30 -3.88
CA HIS A 253 0.60 -11.86 -3.92
C HIS A 253 -0.60 -11.22 -3.22
N SER A 254 -0.34 -10.55 -2.10
CA SER A 254 -1.37 -9.88 -1.30
C SER A 254 -0.71 -8.84 -0.38
N GLY A 255 -1.52 -8.16 0.41
CA GLY A 255 -1.09 -7.14 1.35
C GLY A 255 -1.91 -7.13 2.62
N SER A 256 -1.94 -5.99 3.28
CA SER A 256 -2.56 -5.83 4.60
C SER A 256 -4.06 -5.56 4.55
N ARG A 257 -4.68 -5.80 3.41
CA ARG A 257 -6.14 -5.84 3.25
C ARG A 257 -6.80 -4.50 3.61
N GLY A 258 -7.98 -4.54 4.22
CA GLY A 258 -8.66 -3.33 4.68
C GLY A 258 -7.89 -2.58 5.75
N LEU A 259 -7.07 -3.27 6.55
CA LEU A 259 -6.29 -2.69 7.64
C LEU A 259 -5.29 -1.65 7.10
N GLY A 260 -4.42 -2.04 6.17
CA GLY A 260 -3.46 -1.09 5.58
C GLY A 260 -4.11 0.03 4.80
N ALA A 261 -5.17 -0.26 4.04
CA ALA A 261 -5.89 0.77 3.30
C ALA A 261 -6.49 1.85 4.21
N SER A 262 -7.05 1.45 5.36
CA SER A 262 -7.59 2.36 6.36
C SER A 262 -6.49 3.17 7.06
N ILE A 263 -5.37 2.53 7.42
CA ILE A 263 -4.19 3.20 8.00
C ILE A 263 -3.63 4.22 7.01
N ALA A 264 -3.34 3.80 5.78
CA ALA A 264 -2.83 4.68 4.72
C ALA A 264 -3.74 5.88 4.50
N GLY A 265 -5.05 5.66 4.39
CA GLY A 265 -6.04 6.73 4.19
C GLY A 265 -6.08 7.74 5.35
N HIS A 266 -6.03 7.26 6.59
CA HIS A 266 -6.01 8.11 7.79
C HIS A 266 -4.76 9.00 7.84
N TYR A 267 -3.57 8.39 7.80
CA TYR A 267 -2.31 9.12 7.97
C TYR A 267 -1.92 9.95 6.76
N THR A 268 -2.36 9.57 5.55
CA THR A 268 -2.28 10.43 4.37
C THR A 268 -3.01 11.74 4.58
N LYS A 269 -4.26 11.68 5.09
CA LYS A 269 -5.06 12.87 5.32
C LYS A 269 -4.39 13.76 6.37
N LEU A 270 -3.88 13.15 7.44
CA LEU A 270 -3.16 13.84 8.50
C LEU A 270 -1.88 14.51 7.97
N ALA A 271 -1.07 13.78 7.19
CA ALA A 271 0.13 14.32 6.56
C ALA A 271 -0.21 15.53 5.67
N MET A 272 -1.24 15.43 4.81
CA MET A 272 -1.66 16.54 3.94
C MET A 272 -2.28 17.73 4.70
N GLN A 273 -2.73 17.53 5.94
CA GLN A 273 -3.21 18.59 6.81
C GLN A 273 -2.05 19.33 7.47
N ASN A 274 -1.05 18.59 7.96
CA ASN A 274 0.06 19.12 8.76
C ASN A 274 1.25 19.58 7.89
N CYS A 275 1.44 18.97 6.73
CA CYS A 275 2.51 19.27 5.78
C CYS A 275 1.88 19.80 4.47
N ARG A 276 1.70 21.12 4.40
CA ARG A 276 1.10 21.79 3.23
C ARG A 276 2.13 21.99 2.14
N LEU A 277 1.99 21.22 1.05
CA LEU A 277 2.85 21.32 -0.13
C LEU A 277 2.11 21.95 -1.31
N PRO A 278 2.83 22.49 -2.32
CA PRO A 278 2.26 22.86 -3.61
C PRO A 278 1.44 21.73 -4.23
N GLN A 279 0.49 22.08 -5.11
CA GLN A 279 -0.50 21.16 -5.64
C GLN A 279 0.13 19.94 -6.34
N GLU A 280 1.24 20.14 -7.05
CA GLU A 280 2.01 19.09 -7.72
C GLU A 280 2.64 18.07 -6.75
N ALA A 281 2.96 18.48 -5.53
CA ALA A 281 3.58 17.66 -4.50
C ALA A 281 2.64 17.32 -3.35
N ARG A 282 1.34 17.64 -3.46
CA ARG A 282 0.36 17.47 -2.38
C ARG A 282 0.31 16.04 -1.83
N HIS A 283 0.46 15.03 -2.69
CA HIS A 283 0.48 13.61 -2.31
C HIS A 283 1.83 13.13 -1.78
N LEU A 284 2.81 14.02 -1.64
CA LEU A 284 4.12 13.75 -1.04
C LEU A 284 4.25 14.38 0.36
N ALA A 285 3.14 14.85 0.94
CA ALA A 285 3.13 15.34 2.31
C ALA A 285 3.59 14.24 3.26
N TRP A 286 4.46 14.61 4.21
CA TRP A 286 5.06 13.68 5.16
C TRP A 286 4.57 13.90 6.59
N LEU A 287 4.83 12.91 7.43
CA LEU A 287 4.83 13.02 8.88
C LEU A 287 6.29 13.01 9.35
N ASP A 288 6.64 13.94 10.23
CA ASP A 288 7.96 14.00 10.85
C ASP A 288 8.03 12.92 11.95
N LEU A 289 9.03 12.06 11.88
CA LEU A 289 9.19 10.97 12.85
C LEU A 289 9.56 11.47 14.24
N ASN A 290 9.88 12.75 14.43
CA ASN A 290 10.06 13.32 15.77
C ASN A 290 8.74 13.75 16.42
N THR A 291 7.60 13.62 15.73
CA THR A 291 6.27 13.93 16.30
C THR A 291 5.50 12.68 16.69
N ALA A 292 4.47 12.86 17.53
CA ALA A 292 3.60 11.78 17.97
C ALA A 292 2.89 11.12 16.78
N GLU A 293 2.42 11.91 15.82
CA GLU A 293 1.72 11.43 14.62
C GLU A 293 2.64 10.62 13.71
N GLY A 294 3.89 11.05 13.55
CA GLY A 294 4.89 10.30 12.78
C GLY A 294 5.23 8.96 13.41
N GLN A 295 5.42 8.94 14.73
CA GLN A 295 5.66 7.69 15.48
C GLN A 295 4.45 6.75 15.45
N GLU A 296 3.23 7.29 15.63
CA GLU A 296 2.00 6.50 15.58
C GLU A 296 1.81 5.87 14.19
N TYR A 297 2.02 6.63 13.11
CA TYR A 297 1.98 6.06 11.76
C TYR A 297 3.07 5.01 11.55
N TRP A 298 4.29 5.25 12.03
CA TRP A 298 5.38 4.28 11.91
C TRP A 298 5.01 2.94 12.54
N LEU A 299 4.45 2.95 13.76
CA LEU A 299 3.97 1.75 14.44
C LEU A 299 2.81 1.08 13.70
N ALA A 300 1.80 1.86 13.27
CA ALA A 300 0.65 1.34 12.52
C ALA A 300 1.05 0.73 11.17
N MET A 301 1.99 1.35 10.46
CA MET A 301 2.55 0.84 9.21
C MET A 301 3.26 -0.49 9.45
N ASN A 302 4.09 -0.60 10.50
CA ASN A 302 4.78 -1.84 10.85
C ASN A 302 3.80 -2.96 11.23
N LEU A 303 2.77 -2.66 12.01
CA LEU A 303 1.69 -3.61 12.27
C LEU A 303 1.04 -4.11 10.97
N ALA A 304 0.71 -3.21 10.04
CA ALA A 304 0.10 -3.58 8.77
C ALA A 304 1.04 -4.46 7.94
N GLY A 305 2.34 -4.15 7.91
CA GLY A 305 3.38 -4.97 7.32
C GLY A 305 3.37 -6.39 7.87
N ASP A 306 3.48 -6.54 9.19
CA ASP A 306 3.50 -7.85 9.86
C ASP A 306 2.19 -8.62 9.68
N TYR A 307 1.05 -7.92 9.68
CA TYR A 307 -0.27 -8.48 9.38
C TYR A 307 -0.35 -9.03 7.95
N ALA A 308 0.21 -8.34 6.96
CA ALA A 308 0.32 -8.88 5.61
C ALA A 308 1.13 -10.20 5.60
N SER A 309 2.25 -10.27 6.33
CA SER A 309 3.04 -11.51 6.49
C SER A 309 2.18 -12.65 7.03
N ALA A 310 1.43 -12.38 8.10
CA ALA A 310 0.58 -13.37 8.75
C ALA A 310 -0.52 -13.90 7.80
N CYS A 311 -1.08 -13.04 6.95
CA CYS A 311 -2.01 -13.48 5.91
C CYS A 311 -1.36 -14.47 4.94
N HIS A 312 -0.16 -14.17 4.43
CA HIS A 312 0.57 -15.08 3.53
C HIS A 312 0.92 -16.41 4.21
N HIS A 313 1.40 -16.37 5.45
CA HIS A 313 1.71 -17.60 6.20
C HIS A 313 0.47 -18.49 6.33
N GLN A 314 -0.71 -17.93 6.65
CA GLN A 314 -1.95 -18.72 6.74
C GLN A 314 -2.45 -19.26 5.39
N ILE A 315 -2.22 -18.54 4.30
CA ILE A 315 -2.50 -19.01 2.93
C ILE A 315 -1.62 -20.23 2.63
N HIS A 316 -0.31 -20.08 2.77
CA HIS A 316 0.66 -21.15 2.49
C HIS A 316 0.52 -22.35 3.41
N GLU A 317 0.18 -22.14 4.69
CA GLU A 317 -0.12 -23.22 5.63
C GLU A 317 -1.32 -24.07 5.14
N ARG A 318 -2.40 -23.43 4.67
CA ARG A 318 -3.56 -24.16 4.13
C ARG A 318 -3.23 -24.91 2.86
N LEU A 319 -2.46 -24.30 1.97
CA LEU A 319 -2.01 -24.95 0.73
C LEU A 319 -1.12 -26.16 1.04
N ALA A 320 -0.16 -26.02 1.95
CA ALA A 320 0.71 -27.13 2.39
C ALA A 320 -0.10 -28.29 3.00
N LEU A 321 -1.06 -27.99 3.88
CA LEU A 321 -1.96 -28.99 4.45
C LEU A 321 -2.82 -29.69 3.38
N ALA A 322 -3.34 -28.93 2.41
CA ALA A 322 -4.16 -29.48 1.33
C ALA A 322 -3.35 -30.31 0.32
N LEU A 323 -2.08 -29.97 0.10
CA LEU A 323 -1.14 -30.74 -0.72
C LEU A 323 -0.61 -31.98 0.03
N GLY A 324 -0.69 -31.99 1.36
CA GLY A 324 -0.12 -33.06 2.19
C GLY A 324 1.41 -33.03 2.26
N GLU A 325 2.04 -31.90 1.95
CA GLU A 325 3.49 -31.74 1.85
C GLU A 325 3.94 -30.42 2.48
N GLN A 326 5.07 -30.44 3.21
CA GLN A 326 5.64 -29.22 3.77
C GLN A 326 6.52 -28.51 2.73
N PRO A 327 6.60 -27.17 2.76
CA PRO A 327 7.52 -26.46 1.88
C PRO A 327 8.98 -26.88 2.11
N LEU A 328 9.70 -27.20 1.04
CA LEU A 328 11.15 -27.37 1.03
C LEU A 328 11.88 -26.04 1.28
N ALA A 329 11.31 -24.96 0.75
CA ALA A 329 11.85 -23.62 0.86
C ALA A 329 10.72 -22.59 0.76
N VAL A 330 10.93 -21.45 1.41
CA VAL A 330 10.06 -20.28 1.34
C VAL A 330 10.89 -19.05 1.02
N VAL A 331 10.42 -18.22 0.09
CA VAL A 331 10.99 -16.90 -0.20
C VAL A 331 9.90 -15.86 -0.19
N GLU A 332 10.17 -14.72 0.43
CA GLU A 332 9.21 -13.62 0.56
C GLU A 332 9.90 -12.27 0.40
N ASN A 333 9.20 -11.30 -0.16
CA ASN A 333 9.70 -9.93 -0.28
C ASN A 333 8.56 -8.90 -0.31
N HIS A 334 8.76 -7.76 0.36
CA HIS A 334 7.79 -6.66 0.37
C HIS A 334 8.05 -5.74 -0.83
N HIS A 335 7.02 -5.02 -1.24
CA HIS A 335 7.19 -4.01 -2.28
C HIS A 335 6.40 -2.70 -2.10
N ASN A 336 5.67 -2.52 -0.99
CA ASN A 336 5.02 -1.27 -0.60
C ASN A 336 5.26 -0.99 0.88
N PHE A 337 6.39 -0.39 1.23
CA PHE A 337 6.77 -0.19 2.63
C PHE A 337 7.83 0.91 2.80
N ALA A 338 8.13 1.28 4.04
CA ALA A 338 9.26 2.14 4.38
C ALA A 338 10.14 1.51 5.46
N TRP A 339 11.45 1.64 5.33
CA TRP A 339 12.42 1.06 6.25
C TRP A 339 13.38 2.13 6.78
N LYS A 340 13.83 1.94 8.02
CA LYS A 340 15.01 2.63 8.55
C LYS A 340 16.25 1.93 8.03
N GLU A 341 17.02 2.63 7.22
CA GLU A 341 18.28 2.15 6.64
C GLU A 341 19.40 3.14 6.91
N LYS A 342 20.62 2.80 6.49
CA LYS A 342 21.77 3.69 6.58
C LYS A 342 22.20 4.15 5.19
N ASP A 343 22.46 5.44 5.05
CA ASP A 343 23.10 5.98 3.84
C ASP A 343 24.59 5.63 3.79
N ALA A 344 25.26 6.01 2.70
CA ALA A 344 26.70 5.78 2.52
C ALA A 344 27.59 6.47 3.57
N ALA A 345 27.09 7.52 4.23
CA ALA A 345 27.75 8.21 5.32
C ALA A 345 27.42 7.61 6.70
N GLY A 346 26.56 6.59 6.77
CA GLY A 346 26.16 5.90 7.99
C GLY A 346 25.00 6.57 8.75
N ASN A 347 24.37 7.61 8.20
CA ASN A 347 23.23 8.27 8.82
C ASN A 347 21.97 7.42 8.64
N GLU A 348 21.09 7.42 9.64
CA GLU A 348 19.76 6.81 9.51
C GLU A 348 18.91 7.61 8.51
N VAL A 349 18.29 6.90 7.58
CA VAL A 349 17.38 7.42 6.57
C VAL A 349 16.14 6.54 6.47
N ILE A 350 15.02 7.13 6.04
CA ILE A 350 13.78 6.41 5.80
C ILE A 350 13.64 6.15 4.30
N VAL A 351 13.83 4.89 3.90
CA VAL A 351 13.75 4.45 2.52
C VAL A 351 12.35 3.94 2.23
N HIS A 352 11.61 4.69 1.41
CA HIS A 352 10.30 4.33 0.90
C HIS A 352 10.46 3.54 -0.39
N ARG A 353 9.78 2.40 -0.50
CA ARG A 353 9.67 1.65 -1.75
C ARG A 353 8.21 1.45 -2.08
N LYS A 354 7.81 1.89 -3.28
CA LYS A 354 6.45 1.72 -3.80
C LYS A 354 6.48 1.03 -5.13
N GLY A 355 6.01 -0.21 -5.16
CA GLY A 355 6.30 -1.12 -6.26
C GLY A 355 7.80 -1.26 -6.51
N ALA A 356 8.60 -1.34 -5.45
CA ALA A 356 10.02 -1.68 -5.55
C ALA A 356 10.37 -2.53 -4.34
N THR A 357 11.32 -3.45 -4.48
CA THR A 357 11.64 -4.43 -3.44
C THR A 357 13.07 -4.27 -2.92
N PRO A 358 13.35 -4.54 -1.64
CA PRO A 358 14.71 -4.64 -1.15
C PRO A 358 15.54 -5.67 -1.93
N ALA A 359 16.77 -5.31 -2.28
CA ALA A 359 17.72 -6.07 -3.08
C ALA A 359 19.15 -5.89 -2.54
N GLY A 360 19.30 -5.89 -1.21
CA GLY A 360 20.61 -5.94 -0.55
C GLY A 360 21.44 -7.15 -0.98
N GLN A 361 22.76 -7.09 -0.80
CA GLN A 361 23.67 -8.18 -1.19
C GLN A 361 23.20 -9.53 -0.62
N GLY A 362 22.93 -10.50 -1.50
CA GLY A 362 22.50 -11.85 -1.10
C GLY A 362 21.03 -11.96 -0.66
N MET A 363 20.27 -10.87 -0.67
CA MET A 363 18.86 -10.88 -0.29
C MET A 363 18.01 -11.51 -1.39
N LEU A 364 17.26 -12.55 -1.06
CA LEU A 364 16.33 -13.16 -2.00
C LEU A 364 15.06 -12.33 -2.19
N GLY A 365 14.49 -12.42 -3.38
CA GLY A 365 13.17 -11.85 -3.68
C GLY A 365 12.50 -12.51 -4.88
N ILE A 366 11.25 -12.14 -5.13
CA ILE A 366 10.45 -12.59 -6.27
C ILE A 366 10.04 -11.36 -7.07
N ILE A 367 10.28 -11.42 -8.39
CA ILE A 367 9.82 -10.42 -9.35
C ILE A 367 8.84 -11.11 -10.32
N PRO A 368 7.52 -11.05 -10.07
CA PRO A 368 6.51 -11.63 -10.95
C PRO A 368 6.39 -10.89 -12.29
N GLY A 369 6.06 -11.63 -13.34
CA GLY A 369 5.64 -11.08 -14.62
C GLY A 369 4.14 -10.74 -14.61
N SER A 370 3.34 -11.65 -15.16
CA SER A 370 1.88 -11.60 -15.20
C SER A 370 1.33 -13.01 -15.01
N MET A 371 0.01 -13.18 -14.99
CA MET A 371 -0.64 -14.50 -14.93
C MET A 371 -0.20 -15.48 -16.04
N ALA A 372 0.44 -15.02 -17.12
CA ALA A 372 0.85 -15.85 -18.25
C ALA A 372 2.30 -15.62 -18.71
N THR A 373 3.08 -14.84 -17.96
CA THR A 373 4.50 -14.61 -18.25
C THR A 373 5.33 -14.99 -17.03
N PRO A 374 6.62 -15.35 -17.21
CA PRO A 374 7.39 -15.88 -16.09
C PRO A 374 7.62 -14.85 -14.99
N GLY A 375 7.77 -15.34 -13.76
CA GLY A 375 8.40 -14.62 -12.66
C GLY A 375 9.84 -15.08 -12.45
N PHE A 376 10.59 -14.36 -11.62
CA PHE A 376 11.99 -14.67 -11.32
C PHE A 376 12.23 -14.67 -9.83
N ILE A 377 12.91 -15.72 -9.34
CA ILE A 377 13.55 -15.71 -8.02
C ILE A 377 14.90 -15.05 -8.23
N VAL A 378 15.15 -13.98 -7.47
CA VAL A 378 16.31 -13.13 -7.64
C VAL A 378 17.12 -13.03 -6.36
N ARG A 379 18.41 -12.74 -6.51
CA ARG A 379 19.37 -12.44 -5.44
C ARG A 379 19.85 -11.00 -5.63
N GLY A 380 19.69 -10.17 -4.60
CA GLY A 380 20.15 -8.78 -4.63
C GLY A 380 21.66 -8.64 -4.70
N LYS A 381 22.13 -7.65 -5.47
CA LYS A 381 23.55 -7.28 -5.60
C LYS A 381 23.97 -6.18 -4.64
N GLY A 382 23.05 -5.59 -3.88
CA GLY A 382 23.36 -4.50 -2.96
C GLY A 382 23.84 -3.23 -3.66
N GLU A 383 23.27 -2.91 -4.82
CA GLU A 383 23.64 -1.70 -5.56
C GLU A 383 23.26 -0.44 -4.77
N ALA A 384 24.28 0.32 -4.37
CA ALA A 384 24.11 1.47 -3.50
C ALA A 384 23.30 2.59 -4.16
N ASN A 385 23.46 2.81 -5.47
CA ASN A 385 22.73 3.86 -6.19
C ASN A 385 21.25 3.54 -6.37
N SER A 386 20.84 2.27 -6.26
CA SER A 386 19.42 1.89 -6.20
C SER A 386 18.87 1.90 -4.78
N LEU A 387 19.65 2.34 -3.79
CA LEU A 387 19.34 2.21 -2.37
C LEU A 387 19.04 0.75 -2.01
N ASN A 388 19.88 -0.18 -2.51
CA ASN A 388 19.71 -1.62 -2.35
C ASN A 388 18.31 -2.08 -2.75
N SER A 389 17.82 -1.65 -3.92
CA SER A 389 16.46 -1.95 -4.39
C SER A 389 16.44 -2.49 -5.81
N ALA A 390 15.35 -3.19 -6.15
CA ALA A 390 15.05 -3.70 -7.48
C ALA A 390 13.56 -3.53 -7.83
N SER A 391 13.21 -3.83 -9.08
CA SER A 391 11.81 -3.89 -9.56
C SER A 391 10.97 -4.83 -8.70
N HIS A 392 9.67 -4.56 -8.61
CA HIS A 392 8.74 -5.47 -7.92
C HIS A 392 7.95 -6.36 -8.87
N GLY A 393 7.95 -6.08 -10.18
CA GLY A 393 7.24 -6.88 -11.16
C GLY A 393 7.43 -6.36 -12.57
N ALA A 394 6.48 -6.60 -13.46
CA ALA A 394 6.54 -6.10 -14.84
C ALA A 394 6.16 -4.60 -14.96
N GLY A 395 5.31 -4.10 -14.06
CA GLY A 395 4.73 -2.76 -14.19
C GLY A 395 3.67 -2.67 -15.28
N ARG A 396 2.77 -1.68 -15.20
CA ARG A 396 1.64 -1.56 -16.13
C ARG A 396 1.98 -0.68 -17.33
N VAL A 397 1.45 -1.02 -18.50
CA VAL A 397 1.47 -0.17 -19.71
C VAL A 397 0.18 0.64 -19.90
N MET A 398 -0.87 0.34 -19.12
CA MET A 398 -2.14 1.06 -19.19
C MET A 398 -2.94 1.01 -17.88
N SER A 399 -3.83 1.99 -17.71
CA SER A 399 -4.73 2.06 -16.56
C SER A 399 -5.77 0.92 -16.56
N ARG A 400 -6.29 0.58 -15.39
CA ARG A 400 -7.37 -0.42 -15.24
C ARG A 400 -8.60 -0.06 -16.05
N THR A 401 -8.98 1.22 -16.08
CA THR A 401 -10.11 1.73 -16.86
C THR A 401 -9.88 1.53 -18.35
N LYS A 402 -8.68 1.88 -18.85
CA LYS A 402 -8.33 1.71 -20.26
C LYS A 402 -8.33 0.23 -20.66
N ALA A 403 -7.81 -0.65 -19.81
CA ALA A 403 -7.84 -2.09 -20.05
C ALA A 403 -9.28 -2.62 -20.22
N LYS A 404 -10.19 -2.27 -19.30
CA LYS A 404 -11.61 -2.67 -19.39
C LYS A 404 -12.32 -2.16 -20.64
N GLN A 405 -11.90 -1.02 -21.18
CA GLN A 405 -12.50 -0.41 -22.36
C GLN A 405 -11.93 -0.94 -23.69
N THR A 406 -10.70 -1.45 -23.69
CA THR A 406 -9.96 -1.73 -24.93
C THR A 406 -9.68 -3.21 -25.18
N LEU A 407 -9.61 -4.03 -24.14
CA LEU A 407 -9.29 -5.45 -24.28
C LEU A 407 -10.53 -6.29 -24.60
N SER A 408 -10.33 -7.30 -25.44
CA SER A 408 -11.35 -8.26 -25.84
C SER A 408 -11.20 -9.57 -25.06
N LEU A 409 -12.28 -10.04 -24.42
CA LEU A 409 -12.25 -11.28 -23.64
C LEU A 409 -11.82 -12.51 -24.47
N PRO A 410 -12.35 -12.74 -25.69
CA PRO A 410 -11.86 -13.82 -26.56
C PRO A 410 -10.35 -13.77 -26.84
N GLN A 411 -9.79 -12.58 -27.05
CA GLN A 411 -8.34 -12.43 -27.29
C GLN A 411 -7.53 -12.77 -26.05
N VAL A 412 -7.99 -12.36 -24.87
CA VAL A 412 -7.34 -12.71 -23.60
C VAL A 412 -7.42 -14.22 -23.35
N GLN A 413 -8.57 -14.85 -23.59
CA GLN A 413 -8.74 -16.29 -23.43
C GLN A 413 -7.84 -17.09 -24.39
N GLN A 414 -7.75 -16.66 -25.65
CA GLN A 414 -6.84 -17.28 -26.62
C GLN A 414 -5.37 -17.17 -26.15
N TYR A 415 -4.95 -15.99 -25.69
CA TYR A 415 -3.59 -15.80 -25.16
C TYR A 415 -3.29 -16.73 -23.98
N LEU A 416 -4.21 -16.86 -23.03
CA LEU A 416 -4.07 -17.75 -21.88
C LEU A 416 -3.99 -19.23 -22.29
N GLN A 417 -4.79 -19.63 -23.28
CA GLN A 417 -4.76 -20.98 -23.83
C GLN A 417 -3.43 -21.29 -24.53
N GLU A 418 -2.90 -20.36 -25.33
CA GLU A 418 -1.60 -20.48 -25.99
C GLU A 418 -0.45 -20.54 -24.97
N ALA A 419 -0.56 -19.82 -23.85
CA ALA A 419 0.39 -19.89 -22.74
C ALA A 419 0.26 -21.17 -21.89
N GLY A 420 -0.83 -21.94 -22.07
CA GLY A 420 -1.12 -23.13 -21.27
C GLY A 420 -1.38 -22.81 -19.80
N VAL A 421 -2.09 -21.71 -19.53
CA VAL A 421 -2.44 -21.24 -18.18
C VAL A 421 -3.95 -21.27 -17.96
N GLU A 422 -4.36 -21.90 -16.87
CA GLU A 422 -5.75 -21.90 -16.41
C GLU A 422 -5.96 -20.81 -15.37
N VAL A 423 -6.96 -19.95 -15.60
CA VAL A 423 -7.26 -18.81 -14.72
C VAL A 423 -8.62 -19.01 -14.06
N ILE A 424 -8.65 -18.97 -12.73
CA ILE A 424 -9.83 -19.06 -11.88
C ILE A 424 -10.15 -17.66 -11.36
N GLY A 425 -11.14 -17.03 -11.99
CA GLY A 425 -11.45 -15.63 -11.75
C GLY A 425 -10.34 -14.70 -12.26
N SER A 426 -10.72 -13.54 -12.75
CA SER A 426 -9.83 -12.43 -13.09
C SER A 426 -10.66 -11.29 -13.69
N GLY A 427 -10.19 -10.06 -13.52
CA GLY A 427 -10.71 -8.91 -14.26
C GLY A 427 -9.92 -8.67 -15.54
N MET A 428 -10.57 -8.10 -16.56
CA MET A 428 -9.88 -7.65 -17.79
C MET A 428 -8.77 -6.63 -17.50
N ASP A 429 -8.84 -5.94 -16.36
CA ASP A 429 -7.82 -5.01 -15.89
C ASP A 429 -6.53 -5.64 -15.39
N GLU A 430 -6.46 -6.97 -15.30
CA GLU A 430 -5.26 -7.72 -14.91
C GLU A 430 -4.78 -8.69 -16.00
N ALA A 431 -5.37 -8.65 -17.20
CA ALA A 431 -4.95 -9.48 -18.34
C ALA A 431 -3.46 -9.28 -18.69
N PRO A 432 -2.73 -10.30 -19.21
CA PRO A 432 -1.29 -10.22 -19.47
C PRO A 432 -0.86 -8.99 -20.29
N MET A 433 -1.70 -8.58 -21.24
CA MET A 433 -1.48 -7.45 -22.15
C MET A 433 -1.41 -6.07 -21.46
N VAL A 434 -1.79 -5.95 -20.19
CA VAL A 434 -1.73 -4.68 -19.44
C VAL A 434 -0.37 -4.44 -18.79
N TYR A 435 0.52 -5.42 -18.83
CA TYR A 435 1.85 -5.39 -18.22
C TYR A 435 2.95 -5.19 -19.25
N LYS A 436 4.09 -4.62 -18.84
CA LYS A 436 5.29 -4.56 -19.69
C LYS A 436 5.85 -5.96 -19.93
N ASP A 437 6.75 -6.10 -20.89
CA ASP A 437 7.52 -7.34 -21.02
C ASP A 437 8.49 -7.47 -19.83
N ILE A 438 8.22 -8.45 -18.96
CA ILE A 438 9.04 -8.74 -17.79
C ILE A 438 10.50 -9.04 -18.16
N ARG A 439 10.77 -9.59 -19.36
CA ARG A 439 12.14 -9.89 -19.79
C ARG A 439 12.94 -8.62 -20.04
N GLN A 440 12.31 -7.60 -20.61
CA GLN A 440 12.93 -6.29 -20.81
C GLN A 440 13.19 -5.58 -19.48
N VAL A 441 12.25 -5.70 -18.53
CA VAL A 441 12.43 -5.19 -17.16
C VAL A 441 13.64 -5.85 -16.50
N MET A 442 13.73 -7.19 -16.55
CA MET A 442 14.87 -7.93 -16.01
C MET A 442 16.19 -7.57 -16.70
N GLN A 443 16.19 -7.41 -18.03
CA GLN A 443 17.37 -7.00 -18.78
C GLN A 443 17.88 -5.61 -18.33
N SER A 444 16.98 -4.72 -17.95
CA SER A 444 17.29 -3.34 -17.54
C SER A 444 17.76 -3.19 -16.10
N GLN A 445 17.82 -4.29 -15.33
CA GLN A 445 18.25 -4.30 -13.91
C GLN A 445 19.28 -5.39 -13.61
N GLN A 446 20.07 -5.81 -14.60
CA GLN A 446 21.12 -6.81 -14.41
C GLN A 446 22.17 -6.38 -13.37
N ASP A 447 22.34 -5.08 -13.16
CA ASP A 447 23.25 -4.54 -12.13
C ASP A 447 22.66 -4.63 -10.71
N LEU A 448 21.35 -4.82 -10.59
CA LEU A 448 20.63 -4.82 -9.30
C LEU A 448 20.49 -6.22 -8.70
N VAL A 449 20.34 -7.23 -9.57
CA VAL A 449 20.01 -8.60 -9.16
C VAL A 449 20.66 -9.67 -10.03
N ASP A 450 20.90 -10.84 -9.45
CA ASP A 450 21.16 -12.10 -10.16
C ASP A 450 19.90 -12.97 -10.19
N VAL A 451 19.67 -13.71 -11.27
CA VAL A 451 18.55 -14.65 -11.38
C VAL A 451 18.97 -16.01 -10.81
N VAL A 452 18.25 -16.46 -9.78
CA VAL A 452 18.46 -17.76 -9.11
C VAL A 452 17.57 -18.84 -9.72
N GLY A 453 16.34 -18.47 -10.09
CA GLY A 453 15.35 -19.38 -10.64
C GLY A 453 14.27 -18.66 -11.45
N THR A 454 13.58 -19.40 -12.30
CA THR A 454 12.45 -18.90 -13.09
C THR A 454 11.16 -19.59 -12.65
N PHE A 455 10.09 -18.83 -12.46
CA PHE A 455 8.76 -19.33 -12.13
C PHE A 455 7.86 -19.23 -13.35
N THR A 456 7.19 -20.33 -13.73
CA THR A 456 6.20 -20.35 -14.80
C THR A 456 4.81 -20.64 -14.22
N PRO A 457 3.85 -19.69 -14.27
CA PRO A 457 2.50 -19.91 -13.77
C PRO A 457 1.77 -20.97 -14.61
N LYS A 458 0.88 -21.74 -13.96
CA LYS A 458 0.05 -22.76 -14.62
C LYS A 458 -1.42 -22.67 -14.22
N ILE A 459 -1.70 -22.44 -12.95
CA ILE A 459 -3.06 -22.31 -12.44
C ILE A 459 -3.10 -21.08 -11.55
N VAL A 460 -3.81 -20.05 -11.99
CA VAL A 460 -3.84 -18.74 -11.33
C VAL A 460 -5.23 -18.49 -10.76
N ARG A 461 -5.33 -18.13 -9.48
CA ARG A 461 -6.57 -17.65 -8.89
C ARG A 461 -6.47 -16.18 -8.53
N MET A 462 -7.45 -15.39 -8.98
CA MET A 462 -7.54 -13.95 -8.70
C MET A 462 -8.94 -13.54 -8.28
N CYS A 463 -9.07 -12.29 -7.85
CA CYS A 463 -10.36 -11.65 -7.67
C CYS A 463 -10.91 -11.16 -9.01
N GLY A 464 -12.07 -11.67 -9.43
CA GLY A 464 -12.78 -11.22 -10.62
C GLY A 464 -13.63 -12.34 -11.21
N ASP A 465 -14.66 -11.99 -12.00
CA ASP A 465 -15.74 -12.85 -12.49
C ASP A 465 -16.88 -13.09 -11.46
N GLU A 466 -18.11 -12.73 -11.85
CA GLU A 466 -19.32 -12.92 -11.04
C GLU A 466 -19.55 -14.39 -10.66
N LYS A 467 -19.08 -15.32 -11.49
CA LYS A 467 -19.17 -16.77 -11.28
C LYS A 467 -18.39 -17.24 -10.06
N TYR A 468 -17.29 -16.57 -9.75
CA TYR A 468 -16.38 -16.92 -8.65
C TYR A 468 -16.39 -15.88 -7.53
N MET A 469 -17.34 -14.94 -7.56
CA MET A 469 -17.64 -14.10 -6.40
C MET A 469 -18.18 -14.99 -5.29
N GLU A 470 -17.36 -15.17 -4.26
CA GLU A 470 -17.77 -15.78 -3.00
C GLU A 470 -18.84 -14.87 -2.37
N ARG A 471 -20.10 -15.34 -2.40
CA ARG A 471 -21.21 -14.74 -1.65
C ARG A 471 -21.21 -15.38 -0.27
N ASP A 472 -21.28 -14.54 0.78
CA ASP A 472 -21.33 -14.99 2.17
C ASP A 472 -22.48 -15.97 2.45
#